data_AF-A0A6G0XEX4-F1
#
_entry.id   AF-A0A6G0XEX4-F1
#
_cell.length_a   1.000
_cell.length_b   1.000
_cell.length_c   1.000
_cell.angle_alpha   90.00
_cell.angle_beta   90.00
_cell.angle_gamma   90.00
#
_symmetry.space_group_name_H-M   'P 1'
#
loop_
_entity.id
_entity.type
_entity.pdbx_description
1 polymer ?
#
loop_
_entity_poly.entity_id
_entity_poly.type
_entity_poly.pdbx_seq_one_letter_code
_entity_poly.pdbx_strand_id
1 'polypeptide(L)'
;MSHMKSSHPKFLTAYADTLQNSKAVLSNFDLVSTKAGSSYGWIDLIVNRNLPFTIVEDEKFRKYTELEWTCKKTLQKTMRSLEILVEKKIADALPKGFGLIMDGWSSHGTAYCAIFASFVDDSGSLLCPLLAFSPLPDEADLGADQHI
;
A
#
# COMPACT_ATOMS: atom_id res chain seq x y z
N MET A 1 12.30 -16.35 44.39
CA MET A 1 12.70 -14.93 44.20
C MET A 1 13.62 -14.36 45.28
N SER A 2 14.01 -15.10 46.33
CA SER A 2 14.88 -14.55 47.41
C SER A 2 16.34 -14.39 46.99
N HIS A 3 16.90 -15.38 46.27
CA HIS A 3 18.33 -15.43 45.89
C HIS A 3 18.77 -14.31 44.93
N MET A 4 17.86 -13.84 44.07
CA MET A 4 18.15 -12.81 43.09
C MET A 4 18.24 -11.41 43.74
N LYS A 5 17.48 -11.18 44.82
CA LYS A 5 17.53 -9.93 45.61
C LYS A 5 18.78 -9.86 46.49
N SER A 6 19.28 -10.99 46.98
CA SER A 6 20.47 -11.03 47.85
C SER A 6 21.78 -10.89 47.08
N SER A 7 21.89 -11.50 45.90
CA SER A 7 23.14 -11.48 45.11
C SER A 7 23.26 -10.22 44.23
N HIS A 8 22.15 -9.55 43.93
CA HIS A 8 22.14 -8.34 43.11
C HIS A 8 21.28 -7.26 43.78
N PRO A 9 21.86 -6.48 44.71
CA PRO A 9 21.11 -5.46 45.48
C PRO A 9 20.45 -4.40 44.59
N LYS A 10 21.03 -4.15 43.41
CA LYS A 10 20.54 -3.19 42.41
C LYS A 10 19.55 -3.79 41.41
N PHE A 11 19.19 -5.06 41.54
CA PHE A 11 18.29 -5.72 40.61
C PHE A 11 16.89 -5.10 40.61
N LEU A 12 16.37 -4.75 41.80
CA LEU A 12 15.03 -4.17 41.91
C LEU A 12 14.93 -2.77 41.32
N THR A 13 15.98 -1.96 41.47
CA THR A 13 16.06 -0.65 40.82
C THR A 13 16.21 -0.80 39.31
N ALA A 14 17.12 -1.65 38.83
CA ALA A 14 17.26 -1.92 37.39
C ALA A 14 15.98 -2.50 36.76
N TYR A 15 15.25 -3.35 37.50
CA TYR A 15 13.96 -3.90 37.06
C TYR A 15 12.84 -2.85 37.04
N ALA A 16 12.81 -1.94 38.01
CA ALA A 16 11.87 -0.82 38.01
C ALA A 16 12.19 0.17 36.88
N ASP A 17 13.46 0.50 36.66
CA ASP A 17 13.93 1.38 35.59
C ASP A 17 13.62 0.79 34.20
N THR A 18 13.77 -0.52 34.03
CA THR A 18 13.41 -1.22 32.77
C THR A 18 11.89 -1.32 32.57
N LEU A 19 11.09 -1.48 33.63
CA LEU A 19 9.63 -1.41 33.55
C LEU A 19 9.13 0.00 33.19
N GLN A 20 9.76 1.04 33.75
CA GLN A 20 9.40 2.43 33.48
C GLN A 20 9.83 2.85 32.06
N ASN A 21 11.00 2.40 31.60
CA ASN A 21 11.46 2.60 30.22
C ASN A 21 10.65 1.76 29.21
N SER A 22 10.25 0.53 29.53
CA SER A 22 9.46 -0.30 28.60
C SER A 22 8.05 0.25 28.36
N LYS A 23 7.43 0.88 29.37
CA LYS A 23 6.16 1.63 29.16
C LYS A 23 6.32 2.80 28.19
N ALA A 24 7.46 3.50 28.22
CA ALA A 24 7.78 4.58 27.29
C ALA A 24 8.20 4.08 25.89
N VAL A 25 8.80 2.89 25.81
CA VAL A 25 9.13 2.23 24.53
C VAL A 25 7.86 1.70 23.84
N LEU A 26 6.89 1.18 24.59
CA LEU A 26 5.62 0.71 24.05
C LEU A 26 4.72 1.86 23.55
N SER A 27 4.81 3.05 24.15
CA SER A 27 4.11 4.24 23.63
C SER A 27 4.70 4.80 22.34
N ASN A 28 5.92 4.38 21.97
CA ASN A 28 6.58 4.75 20.72
C ASN A 28 6.36 3.73 19.59
N PHE A 29 5.69 2.62 19.86
CA PHE A 29 5.14 1.82 18.78
C PHE A 29 3.83 2.48 18.36
N ASP A 30 3.85 3.18 17.23
CA ASP A 30 2.64 3.46 16.46
C ASP A 30 2.00 2.11 16.12
N LEU A 31 1.17 1.62 17.04
CA LEU A 31 0.39 0.41 16.84
C LEU A 31 -0.64 0.75 15.77
N VAL A 32 -0.26 0.55 14.51
CA VAL A 32 -1.18 0.54 13.40
C VAL A 32 -2.32 -0.39 13.78
N SER A 33 -3.56 0.12 13.76
CA SER A 33 -4.71 -0.70 14.14
C SER A 33 -4.73 -1.99 13.30
N THR A 34 -5.15 -3.10 13.90
CA THR A 34 -5.29 -4.38 13.19
C THR A 34 -6.12 -4.24 11.92
N LYS A 35 -7.12 -3.34 11.94
CA LYS A 35 -7.92 -3.00 10.77
C LYS A 35 -7.12 -2.33 9.65
N ALA A 36 -6.30 -1.33 9.99
CA ALA A 36 -5.44 -0.65 9.03
C ALA A 36 -4.38 -1.59 8.46
N GLY A 37 -3.76 -2.43 9.31
CA GLY A 37 -2.82 -3.47 8.88
C GLY A 37 -3.47 -4.48 7.93
N SER A 38 -4.68 -4.93 8.25
CA SER A 38 -5.44 -5.85 7.38
C SER A 38 -5.83 -5.20 6.05
N SER A 39 -6.22 -3.92 6.07
CA SER A 39 -6.51 -3.18 4.84
C SER A 39 -5.29 -3.06 3.94
N TYR A 40 -4.13 -2.74 4.51
CA TYR A 40 -2.87 -2.74 3.77
C TYR A 40 -2.56 -4.14 3.20
N GLY A 41 -2.65 -5.19 4.02
CA GLY A 41 -2.39 -6.56 3.58
C GLY A 41 -3.30 -7.00 2.43
N TRP A 42 -4.57 -6.62 2.44
CA TRP A 42 -5.49 -6.88 1.32
C TRP A 42 -5.08 -6.14 0.04
N ILE A 43 -4.68 -4.87 0.15
CA ILE A 43 -4.23 -4.05 -0.98
C ILE A 43 -2.95 -4.62 -1.58
N ASP A 44 -1.95 -4.88 -0.73
CA ASP A 44 -0.66 -5.46 -1.12
C ASP A 44 -0.85 -6.76 -1.90
N LEU A 45 -1.66 -7.67 -1.34
CA LEU A 45 -1.94 -8.95 -1.95
C LEU A 45 -2.62 -8.80 -3.32
N ILE A 46 -3.65 -7.95 -3.42
CA ILE A 46 -4.42 -7.79 -4.65
C ILE A 46 -3.60 -7.14 -5.75
N VAL A 47 -2.85 -6.08 -5.43
CA VAL A 47 -2.01 -5.37 -6.40
C VAL A 47 -0.83 -6.23 -6.84
N ASN A 48 -0.07 -6.81 -5.90
CA ASN A 48 1.16 -7.54 -6.22
C ASN A 48 0.91 -8.92 -6.83
N ARG A 49 -0.25 -9.54 -6.59
CA ARG A 49 -0.61 -10.84 -7.18
C ARG A 49 -1.62 -10.73 -8.32
N ASN A 50 -2.01 -9.52 -8.71
CA ASN A 50 -3.02 -9.26 -9.73
C ASN A 50 -4.30 -10.11 -9.51
N LEU A 51 -4.82 -10.08 -8.29
CA LEU A 51 -6.00 -10.85 -7.90
C LEU A 51 -7.28 -10.03 -8.07
N PRO A 52 -8.43 -10.66 -8.37
CA PRO A 52 -9.69 -9.94 -8.44
C PRO A 52 -10.11 -9.46 -7.05
N PHE A 53 -10.75 -8.29 -6.96
CA PHE A 53 -11.27 -7.77 -5.69
C PHE A 53 -12.27 -8.70 -4.99
N THR A 54 -12.91 -9.62 -5.71
CA THR A 54 -13.81 -10.63 -5.15
C THR A 54 -13.09 -11.63 -4.24
N ILE A 55 -11.75 -11.74 -4.30
CA ILE A 55 -10.99 -12.67 -3.48
C ILE A 55 -11.14 -12.41 -1.99
N VAL A 56 -11.39 -11.15 -1.61
CA VAL A 56 -11.63 -10.78 -0.20
C VAL A 56 -12.93 -11.35 0.35
N GLU A 57 -13.81 -11.80 -0.54
CA GLU A 57 -15.10 -12.42 -0.25
C GLU A 57 -15.11 -13.94 -0.38
N ASP A 58 -14.08 -14.53 -0.97
CA ASP A 58 -13.95 -15.97 -1.15
C ASP A 58 -13.78 -16.70 0.20
N GLU A 59 -14.60 -17.71 0.44
CA GLU A 59 -14.64 -18.44 1.71
C GLU A 59 -13.35 -19.22 1.97
N LYS A 60 -12.79 -19.87 0.94
CA LYS A 60 -11.54 -20.63 1.08
C LYS A 60 -10.39 -19.69 1.33
N PHE A 61 -10.32 -18.60 0.58
CA PHE A 61 -9.27 -17.61 0.76
C PHE A 61 -9.32 -17.05 2.18
N ARG A 62 -10.49 -16.58 2.63
CA ARG A 62 -10.73 -16.11 4.01
C ARG A 62 -10.32 -17.12 5.08
N LYS A 63 -10.58 -18.42 4.87
CA LYS A 63 -10.20 -19.46 5.83
C LYS A 63 -8.69 -19.54 6.06
N TYR A 64 -7.88 -19.18 5.07
CA TYR A 64 -6.44 -19.33 5.11
C TYR A 64 -5.68 -17.99 5.23
N THR A 65 -6.36 -16.84 5.33
CA THR A 65 -5.71 -15.55 5.63
C THR A 65 -5.87 -15.17 7.10
N GLU A 66 -4.88 -14.45 7.62
CA GLU A 66 -4.92 -13.83 8.95
C GLU A 66 -5.48 -12.39 8.90
N LEU A 67 -5.91 -11.92 7.73
CA LEU A 67 -6.41 -10.56 7.53
C LEU A 67 -7.86 -10.45 8.01
N GLU A 68 -8.20 -9.33 8.66
CA GLU A 68 -9.57 -9.08 9.07
C GLU A 68 -10.54 -9.06 7.89
N TRP A 69 -11.77 -9.47 8.18
CA TRP A 69 -12.85 -9.51 7.22
C TRP A 69 -13.10 -8.13 6.58
N THR A 70 -13.28 -8.15 5.26
CA THR A 70 -13.70 -7.01 4.45
C THR A 70 -14.59 -7.49 3.31
N CYS A 71 -15.20 -6.56 2.60
CA CYS A 71 -16.00 -6.82 1.40
C CYS A 71 -15.40 -6.09 0.20
N LYS A 72 -15.75 -6.56 -1.00
CA LYS A 72 -15.28 -5.98 -2.27
C LYS A 72 -15.53 -4.48 -2.31
N LYS A 73 -16.74 -4.04 -1.93
CA LYS A 73 -17.14 -2.64 -1.96
C LYS A 73 -16.27 -1.77 -1.06
N THR A 74 -15.99 -2.23 0.16
CA THR A 74 -15.14 -1.50 1.12
C THR A 74 -13.72 -1.39 0.59
N LEU A 75 -13.14 -2.49 0.12
CA LEU A 75 -11.78 -2.46 -0.42
C LEU A 75 -11.67 -1.54 -1.65
N GLN A 76 -12.63 -1.61 -2.58
CA GLN A 76 -12.66 -0.70 -3.74
C GLN A 76 -12.74 0.78 -3.32
N LYS A 77 -13.52 1.09 -2.28
CA LYS A 77 -13.57 2.44 -1.72
C LYS A 77 -12.21 2.86 -1.17
N THR A 78 -11.55 1.99 -0.41
CA THR A 78 -10.20 2.25 0.11
C THR A 78 -9.18 2.45 -1.01
N MET A 79 -9.23 1.63 -2.07
CA MET A 79 -8.34 1.76 -3.23
C MET A 79 -8.51 3.10 -3.94
N ARG A 80 -9.74 3.58 -4.15
CA ARG A 80 -9.98 4.92 -4.71
C ARG A 80 -9.44 6.03 -3.81
N SER A 81 -9.55 5.88 -2.49
CA SER A 81 -8.94 6.83 -1.56
C SER A 81 -7.42 6.78 -1.61
N LEU A 82 -6.83 5.59 -1.79
CA LEU A 82 -5.40 5.41 -1.96
C LEU A 82 -4.90 6.02 -3.28
N GLU A 83 -5.64 5.87 -4.37
CA GLU A 83 -5.37 6.48 -5.67
C GLU A 83 -5.17 7.99 -5.55
N ILE A 84 -6.10 8.72 -4.91
CA ILE A 84 -5.99 10.16 -4.66
C ILE A 84 -4.72 10.51 -3.86
N LEU A 85 -4.36 9.68 -2.88
CA LEU A 85 -3.14 9.90 -2.09
C LEU A 85 -1.87 9.63 -2.89
N VAL A 86 -1.89 8.63 -3.77
CA VAL A 86 -0.79 8.31 -4.68
C VAL A 86 -0.62 9.40 -5.72
N GLU A 87 -1.69 9.88 -6.35
CA GLU A 87 -1.68 11.01 -7.27
C GLU A 87 -1.07 12.25 -6.63
N LYS A 88 -1.52 12.60 -5.41
CA LYS A 88 -0.95 13.70 -4.66
C LYS A 88 0.53 13.50 -4.39
N LYS A 89 0.94 12.30 -3.96
CA LYS A 89 2.35 11.99 -3.70
C LYS A 89 3.21 12.08 -4.95
N ILE A 90 2.68 11.66 -6.11
CA ILE A 90 3.37 11.82 -7.41
C ILE A 90 3.47 13.31 -7.74
N ALA A 91 2.39 14.07 -7.63
CA ALA A 91 2.37 15.51 -7.90
C ALA A 91 3.38 16.28 -7.02
N ASP A 92 3.45 15.96 -5.73
CA ASP A 92 4.40 16.56 -4.79
C ASP A 92 5.86 16.19 -5.12
N ALA A 93 6.10 15.04 -5.76
CA ALA A 93 7.42 14.58 -6.16
C ALA A 93 7.86 15.06 -7.55
N LEU A 94 6.93 15.56 -8.38
CA LEU A 94 7.25 15.99 -9.75
C LEU A 94 8.07 17.29 -9.73
N PRO A 95 9.24 17.32 -10.41
CA PRO A 95 10.00 18.56 -10.56
C PRO A 95 9.29 19.52 -11.54
N LYS A 96 9.77 20.77 -11.59
CA LYS A 96 9.25 21.78 -12.54
C LYS A 96 9.40 21.34 -14.02
N GLY A 97 10.39 20.50 -14.32
CA GLY A 97 10.60 19.93 -15.66
C GLY A 97 10.90 18.44 -15.57
N PHE A 98 10.15 17.65 -16.34
CA PHE A 98 10.29 16.20 -16.46
C PHE A 98 10.00 15.77 -17.90
N GLY A 99 10.50 14.61 -18.30
CA GLY A 99 10.15 13.99 -19.56
C GLY A 99 8.80 13.28 -19.49
N LEU A 100 8.10 13.17 -20.62
CA LEU A 100 6.90 12.33 -20.75
C LEU A 100 7.25 11.09 -21.58
N ILE A 101 6.87 9.93 -21.06
CA ILE A 101 6.95 8.65 -21.79
C ILE A 101 5.52 8.23 -22.11
N MET A 102 5.25 7.97 -23.39
CA MET A 102 3.99 7.39 -23.83
C MET A 102 4.28 5.95 -24.25
N ASP A 103 3.64 5.00 -23.59
CA ASP A 103 3.74 3.58 -23.90
C ASP A 103 2.38 3.08 -24.39
N GLY A 104 2.35 2.59 -25.63
CA GLY A 104 1.13 2.10 -26.27
C GLY A 104 1.29 0.65 -26.67
N TRP A 105 0.33 -0.19 -26.29
CA TRP A 105 0.30 -1.60 -26.68
C TRP A 105 -1.12 -2.06 -27.01
N SER A 106 -1.24 -3.21 -27.65
CA SER A 106 -2.53 -3.85 -27.90
C SER A 106 -2.55 -5.23 -27.26
N SER A 107 -3.67 -5.58 -26.62
CA SER A 107 -3.89 -6.90 -26.02
C SER A 107 -5.34 -7.30 -26.21
N HIS A 108 -5.58 -8.53 -26.72
CA HIS A 108 -6.92 -9.10 -26.91
C HIS A 108 -7.91 -8.21 -27.70
N GLY A 109 -7.42 -7.44 -28.68
CA GLY A 109 -8.24 -6.54 -29.50
C GLY A 109 -8.44 -5.14 -28.93
N THR A 110 -7.95 -4.88 -27.72
CA THR A 110 -7.97 -3.57 -27.07
C THR A 110 -6.65 -2.84 -27.27
N ALA A 111 -6.71 -1.56 -27.63
CA ALA A 111 -5.56 -0.65 -27.59
C ALA A 111 -5.47 0.02 -26.22
N TYR A 112 -4.28 0.04 -25.64
CA TYR A 112 -3.96 0.67 -24.37
C TYR A 112 -2.90 1.74 -24.57
N CYS A 113 -2.95 2.78 -23.74
CA CYS A 113 -1.93 3.81 -23.67
C CYS A 113 -1.70 4.20 -22.21
N ALA A 114 -0.43 4.25 -21.81
CA ALA A 114 0.01 4.74 -20.52
C ALA A 114 0.95 5.93 -20.71
N ILE A 115 0.79 6.94 -19.87
CA ILE A 115 1.63 8.13 -19.81
C ILE A 115 2.39 8.10 -18.49
N PHE A 116 3.71 8.17 -18.55
CA PHE A 116 4.59 8.26 -17.39
C PHE A 116 5.34 9.59 -17.39
N ALA A 117 5.65 10.11 -16.21
CA ALA A 117 6.74 11.08 -16.08
C ALA A 117 8.08 10.35 -16.11
N SER A 118 9.16 11.05 -16.42
CA SER A 118 10.53 10.56 -16.35
C SER A 118 11.43 11.67 -15.84
N PHE A 119 11.99 11.50 -14.65
CA PHE A 119 12.89 12.49 -14.05
C PHE A 119 13.87 11.82 -13.10
N VAL A 120 14.94 12.54 -12.76
CA VAL A 120 15.92 12.11 -11.77
C VAL A 120 15.61 12.82 -10.45
N ASP A 121 15.54 12.06 -9.36
CA ASP A 121 15.32 12.62 -8.03
C ASP A 121 16.63 13.19 -7.42
N ASP A 122 16.53 13.79 -6.24
CA ASP A 122 17.68 14.38 -5.55
C ASP A 122 18.76 13.35 -5.17
N SER A 123 18.43 12.05 -5.16
CA SER A 123 19.38 10.97 -4.91
C SER A 123 20.15 10.54 -6.16
N GLY A 124 19.77 11.06 -7.34
CA GLY A 124 20.32 10.63 -8.63
C GLY A 124 19.61 9.41 -9.22
N SER A 125 18.46 9.00 -8.67
CA SER A 125 17.69 7.84 -9.14
C SER A 125 16.69 8.25 -10.22
N LEU A 126 16.64 7.51 -11.33
CA LEU A 126 15.61 7.69 -12.36
C LEU A 126 14.26 7.17 -11.84
N LEU A 127 13.26 8.04 -11.83
CA LEU A 127 11.88 7.73 -11.48
C LEU A 127 10.98 7.86 -12.70
N CYS A 128 10.12 6.85 -12.88
CA CYS A 128 9.13 6.83 -13.96
C CYS A 128 7.71 6.55 -13.43
N PRO A 129 7.09 7.45 -12.63
CA PRO A 129 5.75 7.22 -12.12
C PRO A 129 4.70 7.30 -13.23
N LEU A 130 3.69 6.43 -13.16
CA LEU A 130 2.51 6.43 -14.03
C LEU A 130 1.62 7.65 -13.70
N LEU A 131 1.31 8.46 -14.71
CA LEU A 131 0.45 9.66 -14.58
C LEU A 131 -0.98 9.40 -15.03
N ALA A 132 -1.11 8.67 -16.13
CA ALA A 132 -2.39 8.32 -16.70
C ALA A 132 -2.30 6.94 -17.34
N PHE A 133 -3.36 6.18 -17.22
CA PHE A 133 -3.56 4.93 -17.92
C PHE A 133 -4.95 5.02 -18.52
N SER A 134 -5.09 4.81 -19.82
CA SER A 134 -6.40 4.70 -20.45
C SER A 134 -6.84 3.23 -20.39
N PRO A 135 -7.80 2.87 -19.52
CA PRO A 135 -8.60 1.68 -19.77
C PRO A 135 -9.69 2.02 -20.80
N LEU A 136 -10.11 1.04 -21.60
CA LEU A 136 -11.39 1.12 -22.29
C LEU A 136 -12.50 1.27 -21.23
N PRO A 137 -13.35 2.31 -21.30
CA PRO A 137 -14.54 2.44 -20.47
C PRO A 137 -15.52 1.25 -20.56
N ASP A 138 -15.52 0.53 -21.68
CA ASP A 138 -16.37 -0.64 -21.91
C ASP A 138 -15.53 -1.82 -22.46
N GLU A 139 -15.50 -2.94 -21.73
CA GLU A 139 -14.80 -4.16 -22.13
C GLU A 139 -15.47 -4.87 -23.33
N ALA A 140 -16.69 -4.48 -23.71
CA ALA A 140 -17.43 -5.02 -24.85
C ALA A 140 -17.38 -4.12 -26.10
N ASP A 141 -16.90 -2.89 -25.99
CA ASP A 141 -16.82 -1.91 -27.08
C ASP A 141 -15.37 -1.57 -27.43
N LEU A 142 -14.92 -2.05 -28.59
CA LEU A 142 -13.58 -1.81 -29.13
C LEU A 142 -13.53 -0.57 -30.06
N GLY A 143 -14.57 0.26 -30.04
CA GLY A 143 -14.71 1.45 -30.89
C GLY A 143 -13.82 2.62 -30.46
N ALA A 144 -13.38 3.42 -31.45
CA ALA A 144 -12.57 4.63 -31.23
C ALA A 144 -13.30 5.69 -30.37
N ASP A 145 -14.63 5.65 -30.33
CA ASP A 145 -15.48 6.61 -29.60
C ASP A 145 -15.37 6.51 -28.07
N GLN A 146 -14.83 5.40 -27.56
CA GLN A 146 -14.56 5.20 -26.13
C GLN A 146 -13.27 5.92 -25.65
N HIS A 147 -12.54 6.58 -26.55
CA HIS A 147 -11.26 7.24 -26.29
C HIS A 147 -11.32 8.77 -26.33
N ILE A 148 -12.52 9.39 -26.37
CA ILE A 148 -12.73 10.85 -26.46
C ILE A 148 -13.25 11.42 -25.13
#